data_AF-A0A7J8XZG7-F1
#
_entry.id   AF-A0A7J8XZG7-F1
#
_cell.length_a   1.000
_cell.length_b   1.000
_cell.length_c   1.000
_cell.angle_alpha   90.00
_cell.angle_beta   90.00
_cell.angle_gamma   90.00
#
_symmetry.space_group_name_H-M   'P 1'
#
loop_
_entity.id
_entity.type
_entity.pdbx_description
1 polymer ?
#
loop_
_entity_poly.entity_id
_entity_poly.type
_entity_poly.pdbx_seq_one_letter_code
_entity_poly.pdbx_strand_id
1 'polypeptide(L)' 'MTNLEDLLEGQVALAQQTAITNLMNSQQKPYTLIKEHMLKLIGFIVEAEDNEAELD' A
#
# COMPACT_ATOMS: atom_id res chain seq x y z
N MET A 1 29.22 5.30 -0.36
CA MET A 1 28.60 6.02 0.78
C MET A 1 27.25 6.45 0.24
N THR A 2 26.17 5.81 0.67
CA THR A 2 24.81 6.23 0.28
C THR A 2 24.56 7.62 0.88
N ASN A 3 24.14 8.58 0.06
CA ASN A 3 23.83 9.91 0.55
C ASN A 3 22.41 9.92 1.17
N LEU A 4 22.02 11.04 1.81
CA LEU A 4 20.71 11.15 2.45
C LEU A 4 19.57 11.10 1.43
N GLU A 5 19.79 11.61 0.22
CA GLU A 5 18.81 11.63 -0.86
C GLU A 5 18.46 10.22 -1.33
N ASP A 6 19.47 9.39 -1.61
CA ASP A 6 19.32 7.97 -1.98
C ASP A 6 18.54 7.18 -0.90
N LEU A 7 18.73 7.52 0.37
CA LEU A 7 18.02 6.86 1.48
C LEU A 7 16.54 7.26 1.52
N LEU A 8 16.23 8.53 1.26
CA LEU A 8 14.86 9.04 1.24
C LEU A 8 14.10 8.51 0.03
N GLU A 9 14.72 8.50 -1.15
CA GLU A 9 14.14 7.88 -2.36
C GLU A 9 13.88 6.39 -2.15
N GLY A 10 14.83 5.66 -1.53
CA GLY A 10 14.64 4.26 -1.19
C GLY A 10 13.48 4.00 -0.21
N GLN A 11 13.26 4.90 0.75
CA GLN A 11 12.10 4.85 1.66
C GLN A 11 10.78 5.05 0.91
N VAL A 12 10.71 6.00 -0.01
CA VAL A 12 9.50 6.24 -0.83
C VAL A 12 9.19 5.01 -1.68
N ALA A 13 10.18 4.45 -2.37
CA ALA A 13 10.00 3.24 -3.17
C ALA A 13 9.53 2.03 -2.33
N LEU A 14 10.05 1.89 -1.10
CA LEU A 14 9.61 0.85 -0.17
C LEU A 14 8.17 1.07 0.31
N ALA A 15 7.78 2.31 0.58
CA ALA A 15 6.43 2.65 1.00
C ALA A 15 5.40 2.34 -0.09
N GLN A 16 5.69 2.75 -1.34
CA GLN A 16 4.91 2.40 -2.52
C GLN A 16 4.75 0.88 -2.67
N GLN A 17 5.86 0.15 -2.63
CA GLN A 17 5.86 -1.30 -2.77
C GLN A 17 5.07 -1.98 -1.65
N THR A 18 5.17 -1.48 -0.42
CA THR A 18 4.46 -2.01 0.74
C THR A 18 2.96 -1.83 0.59
N ALA A 19 2.51 -0.62 0.19
CA ALA A 19 1.09 -0.34 -0.01
C ALA A 19 0.47 -1.22 -1.11
N ILE A 20 1.15 -1.36 -2.26
CA ILE A 20 0.72 -2.25 -3.35
C ILE A 20 0.68 -3.71 -2.88
N THR A 21 1.71 -4.16 -2.14
CA THR A 21 1.78 -5.53 -1.63
C THR A 21 0.63 -5.82 -0.66
N ASN A 22 0.31 -4.88 0.24
CA ASN A 22 -0.81 -5.01 1.16
C ASN A 22 -2.16 -5.06 0.44
N LEU A 23 -2.34 -4.22 -0.58
CA LEU A 23 -3.52 -4.21 -1.43
C LEU A 23 -3.72 -5.55 -2.15
N MET A 24 -2.70 -6.03 -2.88
CA MET A 24 -2.74 -7.27 -3.65
C MET A 24 -2.95 -8.51 -2.77
N ASN A 25 -2.38 -8.53 -1.57
CA ASN A 25 -2.52 -9.64 -0.64
C ASN A 25 -3.77 -9.54 0.24
N SER A 26 -4.58 -8.49 0.10
CA SER A 26 -5.82 -8.33 0.84
C SER A 26 -6.86 -9.31 0.33
N GLN A 27 -7.06 -10.40 1.07
CA GLN A 27 -8.10 -11.39 0.79
C GLN A 27 -9.26 -11.26 1.77
N GLN A 28 -10.48 -11.45 1.28
CA GLN A 28 -11.65 -11.54 2.13
C GLN A 28 -11.55 -12.80 2.99
N LYS A 29 -11.62 -12.63 4.31
CA LYS A 29 -11.65 -13.78 5.22
C LYS A 29 -13.02 -14.46 5.18
N PRO A 30 -13.08 -15.79 5.32
CA PRO A 30 -14.35 -16.49 5.47
C PRO A 30 -15.18 -15.86 6.60
N TYR A 31 -16.49 -15.74 6.38
CA TYR A 31 -17.46 -15.23 7.36
C TYR A 31 -17.27 -13.76 7.79
N THR A 32 -16.39 -12.99 7.14
CA THR A 32 -16.32 -11.53 7.32
C THR A 32 -17.28 -10.80 6.39
N LEU A 33 -17.85 -9.69 6.87
CA LEU A 33 -18.76 -8.89 6.07
C LEU A 33 -18.01 -8.26 4.90
N ILE A 34 -18.59 -8.31 3.70
CA ILE A 34 -18.01 -7.70 2.50
C ILE A 34 -17.71 -6.21 2.75
N LYS A 35 -18.60 -5.50 3.47
CA LYS A 35 -18.40 -4.09 3.83
C LYS A 35 -17.10 -3.85 4.59
N GLU A 36 -16.72 -4.73 5.52
CA GLU A 36 -15.50 -4.60 6.31
C GLU A 36 -14.26 -4.83 5.45
N HIS A 37 -14.32 -5.82 4.54
CA HIS A 37 -13.25 -6.06 3.60
C HIS A 37 -13.08 -4.90 2.60
N MET A 38 -14.17 -4.35 2.09
CA MET A 38 -14.17 -3.17 1.22
C MET A 38 -13.57 -1.95 1.92
N LEU A 39 -13.92 -1.70 3.19
CA LEU A 39 -13.34 -0.61 3.97
C LEU A 39 -11.81 -0.75 4.10
N LYS A 40 -11.33 -2.00 4.28
CA LYS A 40 -9.90 -2.29 4.33
C LYS A 40 -9.20 -2.05 2.98
N LEU A 41 -9.83 -2.45 1.88
CA LEU A 41 -9.31 -2.20 0.53
C LEU A 41 -9.21 -0.69 0.23
N ILE A 42 -10.24 0.08 0.59
CA ILE A 42 -10.21 1.55 0.46
C ILE A 42 -9.04 2.14 1.25
N GLY A 43 -8.79 1.64 2.47
CA GLY A 43 -7.65 2.08 3.27
C GLY A 43 -6.30 1.84 2.57
N PHE A 44 -6.11 0.68 1.95
CA PHE A 44 -4.89 0.39 1.21
C PHE A 44 -4.75 1.19 -0.09
N ILE A 45 -5.86 1.50 -0.77
CA ILE A 45 -5.84 2.36 -1.97
C ILE A 45 -5.43 3.78 -1.60
N VAL A 46 -5.99 4.34 -0.52
CA VAL A 46 -5.60 5.66 -0.01
C VAL A 46 -4.13 5.67 0.42
N GLU A 47 -3.67 4.62 1.11
CA GLU A 47 -2.26 4.49 1.49
C GLU A 47 -1.33 4.42 0.26
N ALA A 48 -1.74 3.73 -0.81
CA ALA A 48 -0.98 3.70 -2.06
C ALA A 48 -0.96 5.07 -2.75
N GLU A 49 -2.09 5.77 -2.81
CA GLU A 49 -2.19 7.12 -3.38
C GLU A 49 -1.35 8.14 -2.58
N ASP A 50 -1.39 8.11 -1.25
CA ASP A 50 -0.58 8.96 -0.36
C ASP A 50 0.93 8.73 -0.54
N ASN A 51 1.33 7.53 -0.98
CA ASN A 51 2.72 7.20 -1.30
C ASN A 51 3.06 7.41 -2.79
N GLU A 52 2.18 8.04 -3.57
CA GLU A 52 2.36 8.28 -5.02
C GLU A 52 2.55 6.99 -5.83
N ALA A 53 1.99 5.87 -5.37
CA ALA A 53 2.00 4.64 -6.13
C ALA A 53 0.99 4.69 -7.28
N GLU A 54 1.43 4.35 -8.49
CA GLU A 54 0.54 4.17 -9.66
C GLU A 54 -0.24 2.85 -9.53
N LEU A 55 -1.56 2.91 -9.73
CA LEU A 55 -2.50 1.78 -9.54
C LEU A 55 -3.25 1.40 -10.83
N ASP A 56 -2.90 1.99 -11.98
CA ASP A 56 -3.58 1.87 -13.27
C ASP A 56 -3.29 0.59 -14.08
#